data_AF-X0X1V7-F1
#
_entry.id   AF-X0X1V7-F1
#
_cell.length_a   1.000
_cell.length_b   1.000
_cell.length_c   1.000
_cell.angle_alpha   90.00
_cell.angle_beta   90.00
_cell.angle_gamma   90.00
#
_symmetry.space_group_name_H-M   'P 1'
#
loop_
_entity.id
_entity.type
_entity.pdbx_description
1 polymer ?
#
loop_
_entity_poly.entity_id
_entity_poly.type
_entity_poly.pdbx_seq_one_letter_code
_entity_poly.pdbx_strand_id
1 'polypeptide(L)'
;KGMTLIMAALAGANYIHNAAGMLESTTTVAYEQYVIDNEIIGMAMRALQGIEVNEETLALKVIDKVGPGGNYLAETHTVKHMRSELFFPKVSDRSLREEWISKGGKDARERAKEIAKNILAWHKPLPIPSDIDKKIISKIKGLIKF
;
A
#
# COMPACT_ATOMS: atom_id res chain seq x y z
N LYS A 1 3.52 5.88 13.19
CA LYS A 1 3.89 4.92 12.12
C LYS A 1 4.36 5.63 10.85
N GLY A 2 3.56 6.52 10.23
CA GLY A 2 3.95 7.22 8.99
C GLY A 2 5.33 7.89 9.04
N MET A 3 5.55 8.77 10.02
CA MET A 3 6.82 9.49 10.18
C MET A 3 8.03 8.57 10.41
N THR A 4 7.92 7.59 11.32
CA THR A 4 9.01 6.66 11.62
C THR A 4 9.37 5.79 10.42
N LEU A 5 8.37 5.35 9.64
CA LEU A 5 8.59 4.53 8.45
C LEU A 5 9.26 5.34 7.34
N ILE A 6 8.72 6.51 6.99
CA ILE A 6 9.25 7.32 5.88
C ILE A 6 10.66 7.81 6.18
N MET A 7 10.96 8.17 7.44
CA MET A 7 12.33 8.55 7.82
C MET A 7 13.30 7.38 7.68
N ALA A 8 12.93 6.18 8.14
CA ALA A 8 13.78 5.00 7.96
C ALA A 8 14.01 4.67 6.48
N ALA A 9 12.95 4.75 5.68
CA ALA A 9 13.00 4.60 4.22
C ALA A 9 13.96 5.61 3.57
N LEU A 10 13.78 6.91 3.83
CA LEU A 10 14.59 7.98 3.27
C LEU A 10 16.04 7.98 3.75
N ALA A 11 16.31 7.44 4.95
CA ALA A 11 17.66 7.20 5.45
C ALA A 11 18.38 6.03 4.76
N GLY A 12 17.72 5.33 3.82
CA GLY A 12 18.31 4.22 3.08
C GLY A 12 18.35 2.91 3.86
N ALA A 13 17.48 2.72 4.86
CA ALA A 13 17.41 1.47 5.62
C ALA A 13 17.10 0.29 4.68
N ASN A 14 17.98 -0.71 4.65
CA ASN A 14 17.81 -1.89 3.79
C ASN A 14 16.78 -2.89 4.35
N TYR A 15 16.52 -2.85 5.67
CA TYR A 15 15.63 -3.78 6.36
C TYR A 15 14.89 -3.09 7.51
N ILE A 16 13.57 -3.22 7.54
CA ILE A 16 12.70 -2.63 8.57
C ILE A 16 11.87 -3.75 9.21
N HIS A 17 12.37 -4.34 10.29
CA HIS A 17 11.75 -5.50 10.96
C HIS A 17 10.29 -5.25 11.38
N ASN A 18 10.01 -4.09 11.97
CA ASN A 18 8.70 -3.76 12.56
C ASN A 18 7.87 -2.82 11.67
N ALA A 19 7.96 -3.00 10.35
CA ALA A 19 7.30 -2.11 9.39
C ALA A 19 5.77 -2.10 9.49
N ALA A 20 5.14 -3.23 9.88
CA ALA A 20 3.69 -3.37 9.89
C ALA A 20 3.14 -4.09 11.13
N GLY A 21 1.89 -3.78 11.50
CA GLY A 21 1.07 -4.54 12.47
C GLY A 21 1.30 -4.23 13.95
N MET A 22 2.48 -3.72 14.31
CA MET A 22 2.85 -3.46 15.72
C MET A 22 2.13 -2.25 16.31
N LEU A 23 1.68 -2.37 17.56
CA LEU A 23 1.11 -1.31 18.41
C LEU A 23 1.80 -1.32 19.78
N GLU A 24 1.55 -0.29 20.59
CA GLU A 24 1.99 -0.22 21.99
C GLU A 24 3.48 -0.55 22.19
N SER A 25 4.36 0.07 21.42
CA SER A 25 5.80 -0.21 21.48
C SER A 25 6.14 -1.69 21.31
N THR A 26 5.45 -2.37 20.39
CA THR A 26 5.66 -3.77 19.99
C THR A 26 5.15 -4.83 20.97
N THR A 27 4.40 -4.45 22.00
CA THR A 27 3.73 -5.41 22.89
C THR A 27 2.45 -5.98 22.30
N THR A 28 1.89 -5.32 21.29
CA THR A 28 0.58 -5.64 20.72
C THR A 28 0.64 -5.71 19.20
N VAL A 29 -0.13 -6.64 18.62
CA VAL A 29 -0.31 -6.78 17.18
C VAL A 29 -1.79 -6.67 16.85
N ALA A 30 -2.13 -5.91 15.81
CA ALA A 30 -3.49 -5.81 15.32
C ALA A 30 -3.56 -6.04 13.80
N TYR A 31 -4.52 -6.84 13.36
CA TYR A 31 -4.71 -7.16 11.94
C TYR A 31 -5.09 -5.93 11.11
N GLU A 32 -5.94 -5.05 11.65
CA GLU A 32 -6.25 -3.79 11.00
C GLU A 32 -5.01 -2.89 10.86
N GLN A 33 -4.08 -2.97 11.82
CA GLN A 33 -2.85 -2.19 11.77
C GLN A 33 -1.91 -2.71 10.68
N TYR A 34 -1.87 -4.02 10.40
CA TYR A 34 -1.14 -4.55 9.25
C TYR A 34 -1.64 -3.95 7.94
N VAL A 35 -2.96 -3.83 7.79
CA VAL A 35 -3.57 -3.27 6.57
C VAL A 35 -3.29 -1.77 6.43
N ILE A 36 -3.40 -1.01 7.52
CA ILE A 36 -3.07 0.42 7.53
C ILE A 36 -1.58 0.62 7.21
N ASP A 37 -0.70 -0.11 7.91
CA ASP A 37 0.74 0.03 7.71
C ASP A 37 1.13 -0.39 6.28
N ASN A 38 0.49 -1.39 5.68
CA ASN A 38 0.72 -1.76 4.28
C ASN A 38 0.40 -0.62 3.31
N GLU A 39 -0.64 0.16 3.55
CA GLU A 39 -0.91 1.37 2.75
C GLU A 39 0.17 2.43 2.94
N ILE A 40 0.57 2.69 4.19
CA ILE A 40 1.64 3.65 4.51
C ILE A 40 2.97 3.23 3.87
N ILE A 41 3.28 1.93 3.87
CA ILE A 41 4.45 1.36 3.17
C ILE A 41 4.34 1.62 1.67
N GLY A 42 3.19 1.36 1.06
CA GLY A 42 2.97 1.68 -0.36
C GLY A 42 3.19 3.15 -0.68
N MET A 43 2.72 4.06 0.17
CA MET A 43 2.96 5.50 0.03
C MET A 43 4.45 5.85 0.18
N ALA A 44 5.15 5.24 1.14
CA ALA A 44 6.58 5.45 1.34
C ALA A 44 7.41 4.92 0.16
N MET A 45 7.04 3.75 -0.38
CA MET A 45 7.67 3.21 -1.60
C MET A 45 7.46 4.13 -2.79
N ARG A 46 6.26 4.71 -2.97
CA ARG A 46 6.01 5.70 -4.02
C ARG A 46 6.86 6.95 -3.84
N ALA A 47 7.03 7.44 -2.61
CA ALA A 47 7.89 8.58 -2.34
C ALA A 47 9.37 8.26 -2.65
N LEU A 48 9.84 7.05 -2.31
CA LEU A 48 11.20 6.59 -2.59
C LEU A 48 11.51 6.42 -4.08
N GLN A 49 10.51 6.20 -4.94
CA GLN A 49 10.73 6.20 -6.40
C GLN A 49 11.24 7.56 -6.90
N GLY A 50 11.04 8.64 -6.13
CA GLY A 50 11.51 9.97 -6.48
C GLY A 50 10.72 10.59 -7.63
N ILE A 51 11.38 11.53 -8.31
CA ILE A 51 10.84 12.28 -9.45
C ILE A 51 11.68 11.89 -10.66
N GLU A 52 11.07 11.19 -11.61
CA GLU A 52 11.71 10.91 -12.89
C GLU A 52 11.74 12.18 -13.75
N VAL A 53 12.92 12.54 -14.27
CA VAL A 53 13.10 13.74 -15.09
C VAL A 53 13.59 13.33 -16.48
N ASN A 54 12.69 13.41 -17.46
CA ASN A 54 12.96 13.17 -18.87
C ASN A 54 12.00 14.01 -19.74
N GLU A 55 12.13 13.97 -21.07
CA GLU A 55 11.29 14.76 -21.98
C GLU A 55 9.78 14.50 -21.83
N GLU A 56 9.39 13.26 -21.52
CA GLU A 56 7.99 12.86 -21.33
C GLU A 56 7.45 13.36 -19.99
N THR A 57 8.21 13.19 -18.90
CA THR A 57 7.77 13.52 -17.53
C THR A 57 7.82 15.03 -17.24
N LEU A 58 8.62 15.79 -17.99
CA LEU A 58 8.58 17.25 -17.97
C LEU A 58 7.26 17.82 -18.51
N ALA A 59 6.53 17.04 -19.32
CA ALA A 59 5.18 17.37 -19.81
C ALA A 59 5.06 18.72 -20.56
N LEU A 60 6.16 19.28 -21.07
CA LEU A 60 6.18 20.64 -21.66
C LEU A 60 5.22 20.80 -22.85
N LYS A 61 5.08 19.76 -23.68
CA LYS A 61 4.17 19.77 -24.85
C LYS A 61 2.70 19.90 -24.45
N VAL A 62 2.27 19.20 -23.40
CA VAL A 62 0.87 19.28 -22.94
C VAL A 62 0.63 20.59 -22.19
N ILE A 63 1.64 21.11 -21.47
CA ILE A 63 1.56 22.41 -20.81
C ILE A 63 1.34 23.53 -21.84
N ASP A 64 2.14 23.55 -22.90
CA ASP A 64 2.00 24.53 -23.99
C ASP A 64 0.66 24.40 -24.72
N LYS A 65 0.23 23.16 -25.02
CA LYS A 65 -1.05 22.87 -25.67
C LYS A 65 -2.26 23.37 -24.86
N VAL A 66 -2.28 23.12 -23.55
CA VAL A 66 -3.42 23.46 -22.68
C VAL A 66 -3.47 24.96 -22.39
N GLY A 67 -2.31 25.58 -22.15
CA GLY A 67 -2.19 27.02 -21.93
C GLY A 67 -2.88 27.55 -20.66
N PRO A 68 -2.83 28.88 -20.44
CA PRO A 68 -3.41 29.51 -19.25
C PRO A 68 -4.94 29.33 -19.15
N GLY A 69 -5.42 28.98 -17.96
CA GLY A 69 -6.85 28.80 -17.69
C GLY A 69 -7.45 27.47 -18.16
N GLY A 70 -6.66 26.62 -18.84
CA GLY A 70 -7.07 25.28 -19.24
C GLY A 70 -6.99 24.25 -18.10
N ASN A 71 -7.36 22.99 -18.41
CA ASN A 71 -7.22 21.86 -17.51
C ASN A 71 -6.70 20.62 -18.26
N TYR A 72 -6.11 19.68 -17.50
CA TYR A 72 -5.40 18.52 -18.06
C TYR A 72 -6.21 17.22 -17.95
N LEU A 73 -7.46 17.25 -17.47
CA LEU A 73 -8.19 16.05 -17.09
C LEU A 73 -8.44 15.09 -18.27
N ALA A 74 -8.69 15.65 -19.46
CA ALA A 74 -8.96 14.90 -20.68
C ALA A 74 -7.71 14.70 -21.57
N GLU A 75 -6.55 15.16 -21.13
CA GLU A 75 -5.33 15.06 -21.94
C GLU A 75 -4.79 13.63 -21.98
N THR A 76 -4.34 13.20 -23.16
CA THR A 76 -3.78 11.85 -23.35
C THR A 76 -2.59 11.59 -22.44
N HIS A 77 -1.78 12.62 -22.17
CA HIS A 77 -0.65 12.55 -21.24
C HIS A 77 -1.13 12.18 -19.83
N THR A 78 -2.16 12.85 -19.32
CA THR A 78 -2.77 12.53 -18.01
C THR A 78 -3.29 11.10 -17.96
N VAL A 79 -4.04 10.65 -18.97
CA VAL A 79 -4.59 9.29 -19.01
C VAL A 79 -3.49 8.24 -19.01
N LYS A 80 -2.38 8.50 -19.72
CA LYS A 80 -1.23 7.61 -19.81
C LYS A 80 -0.49 7.48 -18.48
N HIS A 81 -0.30 8.59 -17.77
CA HIS A 81 0.57 8.64 -16.58
C HIS A 81 -0.15 8.55 -15.25
N MET A 82 -1.45 8.88 -15.16
CA MET A 82 -2.16 8.96 -13.88
C MET A 82 -2.14 7.66 -13.07
N ARG A 83 -2.09 6.50 -13.74
CA ARG A 83 -2.12 5.18 -13.07
C ARG A 83 -0.74 4.71 -12.59
N SER A 84 0.33 5.20 -13.20
CA SER A 84 1.71 4.88 -12.81
C SER A 84 2.25 5.90 -11.81
N GLU A 85 1.92 7.18 -11.98
CA GLU A 85 2.50 8.27 -11.18
C GLU A 85 1.79 8.48 -9.84
N LEU A 86 0.53 8.11 -9.70
CA LEU A 86 -0.24 8.33 -8.47
C LEU A 86 -0.35 7.06 -7.63
N PHE A 87 -0.26 7.25 -6.31
CA PHE A 87 -0.62 6.20 -5.37
C PHE A 87 -2.13 6.21 -5.08
N PHE A 88 -2.78 5.08 -5.34
CA PHE A 88 -4.21 4.86 -5.05
C PHE A 88 -4.38 4.09 -3.74
N PRO A 89 -4.84 4.76 -2.66
CA PRO A 89 -5.05 4.10 -1.39
C PRO A 89 -6.21 3.11 -1.44
N LYS A 90 -6.15 2.09 -0.57
CA LYS A 90 -7.20 1.10 -0.32
C LYS A 90 -7.92 1.33 1.01
N VAL A 91 -7.27 1.98 1.97
CA VAL A 91 -7.75 2.26 3.33
C VAL A 91 -8.15 3.71 3.47
N SER A 92 -7.34 4.65 2.99
CA SER A 92 -7.71 6.07 3.00
C SER A 92 -8.88 6.32 2.06
N ASP A 93 -9.92 6.97 2.58
CA ASP A 93 -11.09 7.35 1.80
C ASP A 93 -10.93 8.80 1.33
N ARG A 94 -11.07 9.02 0.02
CA ARG A 94 -10.97 10.33 -0.64
C ARG A 94 -12.31 10.77 -1.25
N SER A 95 -13.40 10.09 -0.92
CA SER A 95 -14.74 10.47 -1.35
C SER A 95 -15.18 11.78 -0.69
N LEU A 96 -16.17 12.43 -1.31
CA LEU A 96 -16.83 13.58 -0.71
C LEU A 96 -17.53 13.18 0.59
N ARG A 97 -17.71 14.13 1.50
CA ARG A 97 -18.27 13.86 2.84
C ARG A 97 -19.65 13.22 2.75
N GLU A 98 -20.51 13.68 1.85
CA GLU A 98 -21.86 13.17 1.64
C GLU A 98 -21.84 11.70 1.19
N GLU A 99 -20.91 11.36 0.29
CA GLU A 99 -20.72 9.99 -0.20
C GLU A 99 -20.19 9.09 0.92
N TRP A 100 -19.18 9.55 1.65
CA TRP A 100 -18.61 8.83 2.80
C TRP A 100 -19.67 8.54 3.87
N ILE A 101 -20.52 9.52 4.21
CA ILE A 101 -21.64 9.36 5.15
C ILE A 101 -22.66 8.35 4.62
N SER A 102 -23.06 8.45 3.35
CA SER A 102 -24.05 7.52 2.78
C SER A 102 -23.55 6.08 2.72
N LYS A 103 -22.22 5.86 2.68
CA LYS A 103 -21.57 4.54 2.80
C LYS A 103 -21.34 4.08 4.24
N GLY A 104 -21.88 4.81 5.23
CA GLY A 104 -21.84 4.44 6.65
C GLY A 104 -20.77 5.15 7.48
N GLY A 105 -20.02 6.10 6.90
CA GLY A 105 -19.15 6.98 7.69
C GLY A 105 -18.03 6.24 8.46
N LYS A 106 -17.52 5.13 7.92
CA LYS A 106 -16.49 4.32 8.58
C LYS A 106 -15.19 5.11 8.71
N ASP A 107 -14.47 4.93 9.79
CA ASP A 107 -13.09 5.43 9.89
C ASP A 107 -12.10 4.51 9.15
N ALA A 108 -10.82 4.91 9.13
CA ALA A 108 -9.77 4.12 8.48
C ALA A 108 -9.54 2.76 9.15
N ARG A 109 -9.72 2.69 10.48
CA ARG A 109 -9.51 1.47 11.26
C ARG A 109 -10.61 0.45 10.98
N GLU A 110 -11.85 0.89 10.90
CA GLU A 110 -13.00 0.05 10.57
C GLU A 110 -12.85 -0.56 9.16
N ARG A 111 -12.51 0.26 8.16
CA ARG A 111 -12.24 -0.23 6.79
C ARG A 111 -11.08 -1.22 6.78
N ALA A 112 -9.99 -0.92 7.47
CA ALA A 112 -8.83 -1.81 7.56
C ALA A 112 -9.17 -3.15 8.22
N LYS A 113 -10.03 -3.15 9.25
CA LYS A 113 -10.51 -4.37 9.91
C LYS A 113 -11.32 -5.26 8.97
N GLU A 114 -12.16 -4.66 8.13
CA GLU A 114 -12.93 -5.39 7.11
C GLU A 114 -12.03 -6.00 6.04
N ILE A 115 -11.06 -5.22 5.54
CA ILE A 115 -10.06 -5.71 4.59
C ILE A 115 -9.28 -6.88 5.20
N ALA A 116 -8.82 -6.77 6.45
CA ALA A 116 -8.08 -7.82 7.12
C ALA A 116 -8.91 -9.11 7.25
N LYS A 117 -10.18 -9.00 7.67
CA LYS A 117 -11.09 -10.14 7.74
C LYS A 117 -11.27 -10.81 6.38
N ASN A 118 -11.44 -10.02 5.32
CA ASN A 118 -11.61 -10.55 3.96
C ASN A 118 -10.35 -11.27 3.47
N ILE A 119 -9.15 -10.73 3.73
CA ILE A 119 -7.89 -11.39 3.37
C ILE A 119 -7.77 -12.73 4.10
N LEU A 120 -8.01 -12.76 5.42
CA LEU A 120 -7.91 -13.98 6.22
C LEU A 120 -8.94 -15.05 5.82
N ALA A 121 -10.13 -14.64 5.39
CA ALA A 121 -11.18 -15.56 4.97
C ALA A 121 -10.91 -16.22 3.60
N TRP A 122 -10.29 -15.48 2.67
CA TRP A 122 -10.27 -15.87 1.26
C TRP A 122 -8.88 -16.08 0.66
N HIS A 123 -7.82 -15.59 1.29
CA HIS A 123 -6.47 -15.77 0.78
C HIS A 123 -6.06 -17.24 0.86
N LYS A 124 -5.62 -17.79 -0.28
CA LYS A 124 -5.00 -19.12 -0.35
C LYS A 124 -3.50 -18.93 -0.57
N PRO A 125 -2.64 -19.30 0.39
CA PRO A 125 -1.20 -19.18 0.23
C PRO A 125 -0.72 -20.09 -0.92
N LEU A 126 0.42 -19.73 -1.52
CA LEU A 126 1.05 -20.57 -2.53
C LEU A 126 1.43 -21.92 -1.91
N PRO A 127 1.12 -23.05 -2.59
CA PRO A 127 1.45 -24.37 -2.06
C PRO A 127 2.96 -24.57 -2.01
N ILE A 128 3.44 -25.20 -0.94
CA ILE A 128 4.83 -25.64 -0.83
C ILE A 128 4.98 -26.93 -1.66
N PRO A 129 6.02 -27.07 -2.50
CA PRO A 129 6.30 -28.31 -3.21
C PRO A 129 6.36 -29.52 -2.25
N SER A 130 5.75 -30.62 -2.66
CA SER A 130 5.51 -31.77 -1.77
C SER A 130 6.78 -32.43 -1.22
N ASP A 131 7.87 -32.39 -1.98
CA ASP A 131 9.19 -32.88 -1.60
C ASP A 131 9.83 -32.00 -0.52
N ILE A 132 9.68 -30.68 -0.64
CA ILE A 132 10.14 -29.70 0.34
C ILE A 132 9.33 -29.84 1.64
N ASP A 133 8.00 -29.94 1.55
CA ASP A 133 7.11 -30.13 2.71
C ASP A 133 7.52 -31.35 3.53
N LYS A 134 7.72 -32.50 2.87
CA LYS A 134 8.22 -33.73 3.51
C LYS A 134 9.58 -33.53 4.17
N LYS A 135 10.50 -32.81 3.52
CA LYS A 135 11.83 -32.52 4.07
C LYS A 135 11.74 -31.66 5.33
N ILE A 136 10.87 -30.66 5.36
CA ILE A 136 10.64 -29.81 6.55
C ILE A 136 10.11 -30.65 7.71
N ILE A 137 9.07 -31.44 7.47
CA ILE A 137 8.45 -32.31 8.49
C ILE A 137 9.46 -33.31 9.05
N SER A 138 10.32 -33.90 8.21
CA SER A 138 11.35 -34.85 8.67
C SER A 138 12.39 -34.23 9.61
N LYS A 139 12.67 -32.92 9.46
CA LYS A 139 13.66 -32.20 10.26
C LYS A 139 13.09 -31.65 11.56
N ILE A 140 11.81 -31.29 11.58
CA ILE A 140 11.16 -30.65 12.74
C ILE A 140 10.24 -31.66 13.39
N LYS A 141 10.74 -32.35 14.43
CA LYS A 141 9.94 -33.29 15.23
C LYS A 141 8.77 -32.55 15.89
N GLY A 142 7.56 -33.08 15.71
CA GLY A 142 6.34 -32.54 16.35
C GLY A 142 5.61 -31.44 15.55
N LEU A 143 6.01 -31.17 14.30
CA LEU A 143 5.29 -30.22 13.45
C LEU A 143 3.89 -30.76 13.09
N ILE A 144 2.84 -30.04 13.49
CA ILE A 144 1.44 -30.37 13.18
C ILE A 144 1.06 -29.69 11.85
N LYS A 145 0.45 -30.47 10.94
CA LYS A 145 -0.05 -29.97 9.65
C LYS A 145 -1.46 -29.41 9.84
N PHE A 146 -1.70 -28.21 9.30
CA PHE A 146 -2.99 -27.53 9.25
C PHE A 146 -3.56 -27.53 7.83
#